data_AF-A0A3D3T466-F1
#
_entry.id   AF-A0A3D3T466-F1
#
_cell.length_a   1.000
_cell.length_b   1.000
_cell.length_c   1.000
_cell.angle_alpha   90.00
_cell.angle_beta   90.00
_cell.angle_gamma   90.00
#
_symmetry.space_group_name_H-M   'P 1'
#
loop_
_entity.id
_entity.type
_entity.pdbx_description
1 polymer ?
#
loop_
_entity_poly.entity_id
_entity_poly.type
_entity_poly.pdbx_seq_one_letter_code
_entity_poly.pdbx_strand_id
1 'polypeptide(L)' 'MGSTLRHDWTASEVQALFDQPFNDLLFQAQSVHRENFDPNQVQISTLLSIKTGA' A
#
# COMPACT_ATOMS: atom_id res chain seq x y z
N MET A 1 2.76 19.50 -9.69
CA MET A 1 2.09 18.80 -10.81
C MET A 1 1.45 17.57 -10.21
N GLY A 2 0.12 17.49 -10.15
CA GLY A 2 -0.57 16.35 -9.53
C GLY A 2 -0.48 15.13 -10.43
N SER A 3 -0.05 14.00 -9.88
CA SER A 3 -0.09 12.72 -10.60
C SER A 3 -1.54 12.34 -10.88
N THR A 4 -1.87 12.06 -12.13
CA THR A 4 -3.20 11.54 -12.50
C THR A 4 -3.33 10.12 -11.93
N LEU A 5 -4.26 9.94 -10.98
CA LEU A 5 -4.51 8.62 -10.40
C LEU A 5 -5.07 7.68 -11.47
N ARG A 6 -4.40 6.53 -11.59
CA ARG A 6 -4.70 5.47 -12.55
C ARG A 6 -5.49 4.36 -11.88
N HIS A 7 -6.51 3.84 -12.56
CA HIS A 7 -7.38 2.77 -12.05
C HIS A 7 -7.47 1.52 -12.95
N ASP A 8 -6.76 1.49 -14.08
CA ASP A 8 -6.86 0.48 -15.14
C ASP A 8 -5.70 -0.54 -15.12
N TRP A 9 -5.28 -0.97 -13.93
CA TRP A 9 -4.17 -1.93 -13.79
C TRP A 9 -4.49 -3.28 -14.44
N THR A 10 -3.55 -3.75 -15.25
CA THR A 10 -3.56 -5.09 -15.83
C THR A 10 -2.78 -6.07 -14.95
N ALA A 11 -3.07 -7.37 -15.08
CA ALA A 11 -2.37 -8.41 -14.32
C ALA A 11 -0.85 -8.42 -14.64
N SER A 12 -0.46 -8.17 -15.89
CA SER A 12 0.95 -8.12 -16.30
C SER A 12 1.72 -6.96 -15.65
N GLU A 13 1.09 -5.80 -15.50
CA GLU A 13 1.72 -4.66 -14.83
C GLU A 13 1.91 -4.90 -13.34
N VAL A 14 0.93 -5.55 -12.69
CA VAL A 14 1.06 -5.94 -11.29
C VAL A 14 2.17 -6.99 -11.14
N GLN A 15 2.21 -8.01 -12.01
CA GLN A 15 3.27 -9.01 -12.01
C GLN A 15 4.67 -8.38 -12.14
N ALA A 16 4.82 -7.38 -13.01
CA ALA A 16 6.08 -6.66 -13.15
C ALA A 16 6.57 -6.01 -11.84
N LEU A 17 5.67 -5.61 -10.92
CA LEU A 17 6.06 -5.13 -9.59
C LEU A 17 6.57 -6.26 -8.70
N PHE A 18 5.92 -7.43 -8.74
CA PHE A 18 6.35 -8.61 -7.97
C PHE A 18 7.71 -9.14 -8.44
N ASP A 19 8.04 -8.94 -9.72
CA ASP A 19 9.30 -9.38 -10.32
C ASP A 19 10.46 -8.38 -10.08
N GLN A 20 10.20 -7.21 -9.47
CA GLN A 20 11.23 -6.23 -9.16
C GLN A 20 12.21 -6.76 -8.08
N PRO A 21 13.48 -6.32 -8.10
CA PRO A 21 14.37 -6.54 -6.97
C PRO A 21 13.75 -5.98 -5.69
N PHE A 22 13.70 -6.81 -4.65
CA PHE A 22 12.96 -6.51 -3.43
C PHE A 22 13.30 -5.15 -2.79
N ASN A 23 14.59 -4.78 -2.75
CA ASN A 23 15.02 -3.52 -2.16
C ASN A 23 14.58 -2.29 -2.98
N ASP A 24 14.53 -2.42 -4.30
CA ASP A 24 14.07 -1.34 -5.18
C ASP A 24 12.55 -1.14 -5.01
N LEU A 25 11.80 -2.25 -4.97
CA LEU A 25 10.36 -2.23 -4.69
C LEU A 25 10.07 -1.61 -3.31
N LEU A 26 10.84 -1.96 -2.28
CA LEU A 26 10.68 -1.41 -0.94
C LEU A 26 10.92 0.11 -0.91
N PHE A 27 11.99 0.57 -1.58
CA PHE A 27 12.29 1.99 -1.68
C PHE A 27 11.21 2.77 -2.45
N GLN A 28 10.71 2.21 -3.55
CA GLN A 28 9.60 2.77 -4.33
C GLN A 28 8.33 2.86 -3.46
N ALA A 29 7.99 1.80 -2.74
CA ALA A 29 6.82 1.76 -1.85
C ALA A 29 6.91 2.82 -0.73
N GLN A 30 8.08 2.96 -0.10
CA GLN A 30 8.31 4.00 0.91
C GLN A 30 8.15 5.40 0.35
N SER A 31 8.66 5.65 -0.86
CA SER A 31 8.56 6.95 -1.52
C SER A 31 7.10 7.33 -1.78
N VAL A 32 6.32 6.41 -2.36
CA VAL A 32 4.87 6.60 -2.59
C VAL A 32 4.13 6.80 -1.27
N HIS A 33 4.45 6.04 -0.22
CA HIS A 33 3.81 6.22 1.09
C HIS A 33 4.06 7.61 1.67
N ARG A 34 5.30 8.12 1.58
CA ARG A 34 5.68 9.46 2.07
C ARG A 34 5.04 10.61 1.30
N GLU A 35 4.74 10.40 0.02
CA GLU A 35 4.04 11.39 -0.81
C GLU A 35 2.56 11.54 -0.43
N ASN A 36 1.96 10.50 0.16
CA ASN A 36 0.51 10.43 0.37
C ASN A 36 0.09 10.39 1.85
N PHE A 37 1.00 10.05 2.77
CA PHE A 37 0.73 9.88 4.20
C PHE A 37 1.81 10.53 5.06
N ASP A 38 1.48 10.86 6.31
CA ASP A 38 2.50 11.25 7.29
C ASP A 38 3.38 10.02 7.61
N PRO A 39 4.68 10.04 7.27
CA PRO A 39 5.55 8.87 7.42
C PRO A 39 5.73 8.37 8.84
N ASN A 40 5.44 9.18 9.85
CA ASN A 40 5.62 8.82 11.25
C ASN A 40 4.29 8.62 11.98
N GLN A 41 3.18 8.59 11.24
CA GLN A 41 1.84 8.32 11.78
C GLN A 41 1.41 6.89 11.44
N VAL A 42 0.78 6.22 12.41
CA VAL A 42 0.19 4.89 12.23
C VAL A 42 -1.27 4.92 12.66
N GLN A 43 -2.16 4.39 11.83
CA GLN A 43 -3.56 4.19 12.19
C GLN A 43 -3.68 3.01 13.16
N ILE A 44 -4.36 3.22 14.29
CA ILE A 44 -4.70 2.16 15.24
C ILE A 44 -6.20 1.87 15.13
N SER A 45 -6.57 0.59 15.06
CA SER A 45 -7.96 0.16 15.07
C SER A 45 -8.13 -1.07 15.94
N THR A 46 -9.16 -1.07 16.78
CA THR A 46 -9.49 -2.18 17.67
C THR A 46 -10.75 -2.86 17.14
N LEU A 47 -10.61 -4.11 16.73
CA LEU A 47 -11.75 -4.96 16.37
C LEU A 47 -12.29 -5.64 17.63
N LEU A 48 -13.59 -5.54 17.87
CA LEU A 48 -14.27 -6.27 18.94
C LEU A 48 -15.19 -7.33 18.33
N SER A 49 -15.06 -8.58 18.79
CA SER A 49 -16.04 -9.62 18.47
C SER A 49 -17.26 -9.45 19.37
N ILE A 50 -18.35 -8.94 18.81
CA ILE A 50 -19.61 -8.69 19.53
C ILE A 50 -20.47 -9.94 19.76
N LYS A 51 -20.09 -11.08 19.16
CA LYS A 51 -20.77 -12.37 19.33
C LYS A 51 -19.75 -13.50 19.37
N THR A 52 -19.20 -13.74 20.55
CA THR A 52 -18.46 -14.96 20.89
C THR A 52 -19.45 -15.93 21.53
N GLY A 53 -19.98 -16.88 20.75
CA GLY A 53 -21.01 -17.79 21.25
C GLY A 53 -20.56 -18.57 22.50
N ALA A 54 -21.30 -18.41 23.59
CA ALA A 54 -21.45 -19.32 24.73
C ALA A 54 -22.95 -19.38 25.06
#